data_AF-A0A1F3IHV2-F1
#
_entry.id   AF-A0A1F3IHV2-F1
#
_cell.length_a   1.000
_cell.length_b   1.000
_cell.length_c   1.000
_cell.angle_alpha   90.00
_cell.angle_beta   90.00
_cell.angle_gamma   90.00
#
_symmetry.space_group_name_H-M   'P 1'
#
loop_
_entity.id
_entity.type
_entity.pdbx_description
1 polymer ?
#
loop_
_entity_poly.entity_id
_entity_poly.type
_entity_poly.pdbx_seq_one_letter_code
_entity_poly.pdbx_strand_id
1 'polypeptide(L)'
;MLMKKTNRVLSFLENKPNLTNRNLKRAHKTLFILIDFFNKEKIDYHLEGGTLLGIVRDKQLLAWDYDIDLSIMEKDAQKFANKSHKLWLKGYRIRKKTMHMDIGPLKSGQYRIFKVKKIFPSLMKEFFSFTYKHMIVADIFVKANDEKHTYWQAMRKILRVDKKYYSSYETVEYYGRELMIPYDYKGYLTKKYGDWSVPVKEWSCSTDEKTIIDEAYK
;
A
#
# COMPACT_ATOMS: atom_id res chain seq x y z
N MET A 1 -6.31 -23.46 26.45
CA MET A 1 -5.40 -22.48 25.79
C MET A 1 -5.87 -22.03 24.38
N LEU A 2 -7.12 -22.29 23.96
CA LEU A 2 -7.67 -21.87 22.66
C LEU A 2 -8.57 -20.62 22.71
N MET A 3 -9.17 -20.27 23.85
CA MET A 3 -10.12 -19.13 23.95
C MET A 3 -9.46 -17.73 23.93
N LYS A 4 -8.14 -17.61 24.17
CA LYS A 4 -7.47 -16.28 24.20
C LYS A 4 -7.10 -15.72 22.82
N LYS A 5 -7.04 -16.54 21.76
CA LYS A 5 -6.69 -16.06 20.41
C LYS A 5 -7.89 -15.45 19.67
N THR A 6 -9.08 -15.98 19.89
CA THR A 6 -10.33 -15.54 19.24
C THR A 6 -10.74 -14.14 19.68
N ASN A 7 -10.59 -13.81 20.96
CA ASN A 7 -10.90 -12.48 21.50
C ASN A 7 -9.99 -11.36 20.96
N ARG A 8 -8.78 -11.68 20.50
CA ARG A 8 -7.82 -10.67 19.99
C ARG A 8 -8.14 -10.24 18.55
N VAL A 9 -8.79 -11.11 17.78
CA VAL A 9 -9.25 -10.83 16.41
C VAL A 9 -10.55 -10.04 16.46
N LEU A 10 -11.49 -10.45 17.34
CA LEU A 10 -12.75 -9.72 17.55
C LEU A 10 -12.51 -8.32 18.13
N SER A 11 -11.59 -8.16 19.10
CA SER A 11 -11.24 -6.83 19.63
C SER A 11 -10.55 -5.90 18.62
N PHE A 12 -9.99 -6.44 17.53
CA PHE A 12 -9.36 -5.66 16.46
C PHE A 12 -10.41 -5.13 15.46
N LEU A 13 -11.54 -5.85 15.31
CA LEU A 13 -12.64 -5.46 14.45
C LEU A 13 -13.58 -4.45 15.12
N GLU A 14 -13.81 -4.56 16.44
CA GLU A 14 -14.66 -3.64 17.21
C GLU A 14 -14.04 -2.23 17.45
N ASN A 15 -12.77 -2.04 17.09
CA ASN A 15 -12.04 -0.78 17.29
C ASN A 15 -11.54 -0.17 15.97
N LYS A 16 -12.24 -0.37 14.85
CA LYS A 16 -11.93 0.38 13.62
C LYS A 16 -12.27 1.86 13.84
N PRO A 17 -11.27 2.77 13.88
CA PRO A 17 -11.51 4.14 14.28
C PRO A 17 -12.23 4.91 13.17
N ASN A 18 -13.49 5.32 13.33
CA ASN A 18 -14.12 6.24 12.37
C ASN A 18 -13.16 7.41 12.03
N LEU A 19 -12.86 7.61 10.74
CA LEU A 19 -11.98 8.69 10.31
C LEU A 19 -12.64 10.02 10.67
N THR A 20 -12.17 10.62 11.77
CA THR A 20 -12.39 12.05 12.03
C THR A 20 -11.69 12.86 10.93
N ASN A 21 -12.20 14.05 10.57
CA ASN A 21 -11.62 14.96 9.56
C ASN A 21 -10.08 15.15 9.67
N ARG A 22 -9.52 14.99 10.87
CA ARG A 22 -8.07 15.09 11.13
C ARG A 22 -7.25 13.95 10.51
N ASN A 23 -7.78 12.74 10.43
CA ASN A 23 -7.04 11.60 9.88
C ASN A 23 -6.96 11.69 8.35
N LEU A 24 -8.03 12.10 7.67
CA LEU A 24 -8.02 12.34 6.22
C LEU A 24 -6.97 13.41 5.85
N LYS A 25 -6.91 14.52 6.60
CA LYS A 25 -5.86 15.54 6.42
C LYS A 25 -4.45 14.99 6.58
N ARG A 26 -4.23 14.07 7.53
CA ARG A 26 -2.95 13.39 7.72
C ARG A 26 -2.64 12.41 6.58
N ALA A 27 -3.65 11.75 6.03
CA ALA A 27 -3.51 10.86 4.89
C ALA A 27 -3.10 11.65 3.65
N HIS A 28 -3.83 12.72 3.29
CA HIS A 28 -3.44 13.62 2.19
C HIS A 28 -2.02 14.17 2.36
N LYS A 29 -1.66 14.62 3.57
CA LYS A 29 -0.31 15.11 3.85
C LYS A 29 0.75 14.03 3.66
N THR A 30 0.47 12.79 4.07
CA THR A 30 1.41 11.68 3.90
C THR A 30 1.55 11.30 2.43
N LEU A 31 0.43 11.20 1.70
CA LEU A 31 0.41 10.93 0.26
C LEU A 31 1.28 11.95 -0.49
N PHE A 32 0.99 13.25 -0.35
CA PHE A 32 1.71 14.27 -1.11
C PHE A 32 3.20 14.38 -0.73
N ILE A 33 3.56 14.13 0.54
CA ILE A 33 4.97 14.08 0.92
C ILE A 33 5.70 12.93 0.22
N LEU A 34 5.04 11.78 0.04
CA LEU A 34 5.61 10.64 -0.67
C LEU A 34 5.69 10.92 -2.17
N ILE A 35 4.65 11.52 -2.76
CA ILE A 35 4.66 11.93 -4.17
C ILE A 35 5.79 12.92 -4.45
N ASP A 36 5.91 13.97 -3.64
CA ASP A 36 7.00 14.94 -3.75
C ASP A 36 8.38 14.27 -3.65
N PHE A 37 8.51 13.28 -2.77
CA PHE A 37 9.74 12.50 -2.62
C PHE A 37 10.03 11.67 -3.88
N PHE A 38 9.05 10.93 -4.40
CA PHE A 38 9.23 10.11 -5.58
C PHE A 38 9.59 10.95 -6.80
N ASN A 39 8.88 12.05 -7.03
CA ASN A 39 9.15 12.98 -8.13
C ASN A 39 10.56 13.58 -8.02
N LYS A 40 10.94 14.06 -6.83
CA LYS A 40 12.26 14.65 -6.60
C LYS A 40 13.40 13.64 -6.79
N GLU A 41 13.22 12.41 -6.34
CA GLU A 41 14.23 11.37 -6.49
C GLU A 41 14.15 10.65 -7.85
N LYS A 42 13.21 10.99 -8.73
CA LYS A 42 12.95 10.30 -10.02
C LYS A 42 12.72 8.80 -9.82
N ILE A 43 11.78 8.45 -8.95
CA ILE A 43 11.35 7.07 -8.69
C ILE A 43 9.94 6.96 -9.25
N ASP A 44 9.75 6.08 -10.23
CA ASP A 44 8.42 5.81 -10.76
C ASP A 44 7.59 5.12 -9.67
N TYR A 45 6.39 5.64 -9.43
CA TYR A 45 5.44 5.07 -8.47
C TYR A 45 4.07 4.91 -9.11
N HIS A 46 3.21 4.11 -8.49
CA HIS A 46 1.81 4.02 -8.86
C HIS A 46 0.93 4.05 -7.60
N LEU A 47 -0.25 4.66 -7.70
CA LEU A 47 -1.30 4.48 -6.69
C LEU A 47 -1.78 3.03 -6.71
N GLU A 48 -2.08 2.48 -5.54
CA GLU A 48 -2.50 1.09 -5.38
C GLU A 48 -3.75 0.96 -4.51
N GLY A 49 -4.31 -0.25 -4.47
CA GLY A 49 -5.25 -0.65 -3.44
C GLY A 49 -6.44 0.29 -3.27
N GLY A 50 -6.81 0.52 -2.01
CA GLY A 50 -7.91 1.43 -1.65
C GLY A 50 -7.62 2.89 -2.00
N THR A 51 -6.33 3.28 -2.02
CA THR A 51 -5.91 4.64 -2.40
C THR A 51 -6.24 4.95 -3.86
N LEU A 52 -5.87 4.06 -4.78
CA LEU A 52 -6.22 4.18 -6.21
C LEU A 52 -7.73 4.16 -6.38
N LEU A 53 -8.41 3.14 -5.81
CA LEU A 53 -9.84 2.94 -5.98
C LEU A 53 -10.65 4.16 -5.52
N GLY A 54 -10.37 4.68 -4.33
CA GLY A 54 -11.05 5.87 -3.80
C GLY A 54 -10.84 7.09 -4.69
N ILE A 55 -9.60 7.36 -5.12
CA ILE A 55 -9.29 8.54 -5.92
C ILE A 55 -9.98 8.49 -7.29
N VAL A 56 -9.96 7.34 -7.99
CA VAL A 56 -10.53 7.29 -9.34
C VAL A 56 -12.06 7.20 -9.34
N ARG A 57 -12.65 6.47 -8.38
CA ARG A 57 -14.10 6.25 -8.28
C ARG A 57 -14.81 7.37 -7.53
N ASP A 58 -14.36 7.65 -6.32
CA ASP A 58 -15.07 8.52 -5.36
C ASP A 58 -14.49 9.94 -5.32
N LYS A 59 -13.39 10.19 -6.05
CA LYS A 59 -12.63 11.45 -6.04
C LYS A 59 -12.14 11.85 -4.64
N GLN A 60 -11.94 10.86 -3.76
CA GLN A 60 -11.47 11.05 -2.40
C GLN A 60 -10.78 9.77 -1.88
N LEU A 61 -9.92 9.89 -0.86
CA LEU A 61 -9.47 8.70 -0.14
C LEU A 61 -10.66 8.03 0.59
N LEU A 62 -10.67 6.70 0.63
CA LEU A 62 -11.75 5.94 1.26
C LEU A 62 -11.82 6.24 2.76
N ALA A 63 -13.02 6.59 3.24
CA ALA A 63 -13.24 7.09 4.60
C ALA A 63 -13.09 6.02 5.70
N TRP A 64 -12.97 4.75 5.32
CA TRP A 64 -12.76 3.62 6.23
C TRP A 64 -11.34 3.03 6.10
N ASP A 65 -10.51 3.61 5.23
CA ASP A 65 -9.16 3.12 4.96
C ASP A 65 -8.12 3.92 5.77
N TYR A 66 -7.17 3.20 6.38
CA TYR A 66 -6.22 3.79 7.34
C TYR A 66 -4.78 3.81 6.83
N ASP A 67 -4.57 3.23 5.67
CA ASP A 67 -3.30 3.21 4.98
C ASP A 67 -3.35 3.99 3.65
N ILE A 68 -2.15 4.20 3.13
CA ILE A 68 -1.92 4.78 1.81
C ILE A 68 -1.14 3.73 1.05
N ASP A 69 -1.74 3.20 -0.01
CA ASP A 69 -1.16 2.15 -0.81
C ASP A 69 -0.50 2.76 -2.05
N LEU A 70 0.80 2.53 -2.17
CA LEU A 70 1.62 2.92 -3.31
C LEU A 70 2.46 1.72 -3.75
N SER A 71 2.94 1.72 -4.98
CA SER A 71 3.95 0.77 -5.41
C SER A 71 5.10 1.44 -6.13
N ILE A 72 6.24 0.75 -6.15
CA ILE A 72 7.41 1.05 -6.97
C ILE A 72 7.91 -0.26 -7.59
N MET A 73 8.63 -0.17 -8.71
CA MET A 73 9.27 -1.32 -9.32
C MET A 73 10.57 -1.70 -8.56
N GLU A 74 10.96 -2.98 -8.61
CA GLU A 74 12.14 -3.51 -7.91
C GLU A 74 13.42 -2.75 -8.28
N LYS A 75 13.53 -2.30 -9.53
CA LYS A 75 14.66 -1.49 -10.05
C LYS A 75 14.90 -0.22 -9.20
N ASP A 76 13.85 0.33 -8.60
CA ASP A 76 13.90 1.55 -7.80
C ASP A 76 13.91 1.30 -6.29
N ALA A 77 13.71 0.06 -5.85
CA ALA A 77 13.60 -0.27 -4.43
C ALA A 77 14.88 0.04 -3.65
N GLN A 78 16.05 -0.28 -4.22
CA GLN A 78 17.33 0.03 -3.58
C GLN A 78 17.57 1.55 -3.51
N LYS A 79 17.21 2.27 -4.56
CA LYS A 79 17.29 3.74 -4.62
C LYS A 79 16.40 4.38 -3.56
N PHE A 80 15.15 3.94 -3.43
CA PHE A 80 14.26 4.36 -2.36
C PHE A 80 14.87 4.09 -0.98
N ALA A 81 15.40 2.88 -0.75
CA ALA A 81 15.99 2.48 0.53
C ALA A 81 17.22 3.31 0.92
N ASN A 82 18.01 3.78 -0.05
CA ASN A 82 19.18 4.62 0.17
C ASN A 82 18.79 6.09 0.45
N LYS A 83 17.74 6.58 -0.21
CA LYS A 83 17.25 7.96 -0.07
C LYS A 83 16.24 8.15 1.07
N SER A 84 15.78 7.06 1.71
CA SER A 84 14.75 7.10 2.75
C SER A 84 15.10 7.95 3.99
N HIS A 85 16.39 8.23 4.23
CA HIS A 85 16.81 9.15 5.29
C HIS A 85 16.21 10.56 5.12
N LYS A 86 15.94 11.00 3.89
CA LYS A 86 15.27 12.29 3.63
C LYS A 86 13.82 12.32 4.15
N LEU A 87 13.14 11.17 4.15
CA LEU A 87 11.82 11.03 4.76
C LEU A 87 11.91 11.03 6.29
N TRP A 88 12.99 10.47 6.84
CA TRP A 88 13.28 10.53 8.28
C TRP A 88 13.44 11.97 8.76
N LEU A 89 14.16 12.82 8.03
CA LEU A 89 14.27 14.26 8.30
C LEU A 89 12.90 14.97 8.26
N LYS A 90 11.92 14.43 7.52
CA LYS A 90 10.52 14.92 7.50
C LYS A 90 9.63 14.30 8.59
N GLY A 91 10.23 13.57 9.53
CA GLY A 91 9.56 12.94 10.65
C GLY A 91 8.92 11.59 10.33
N TYR A 92 9.38 10.87 9.31
CA TYR A 92 8.87 9.55 8.92
C TYR A 92 9.91 8.43 9.09
N ARG A 93 9.56 7.40 9.86
CA ARG A 93 10.33 6.17 9.96
C ARG A 93 9.91 5.21 8.85
N ILE A 94 10.90 4.60 8.19
CA ILE A 94 10.68 3.54 7.21
C ILE A 94 11.04 2.19 7.83
N ARG A 95 10.12 1.23 7.81
CA ARG A 95 10.44 -0.18 8.06
C ARG A 95 10.58 -0.89 6.72
N LYS A 96 11.76 -1.46 6.49
CA LYS A 96 12.08 -2.24 5.29
C LYS A 96 11.72 -3.70 5.57
N LYS A 97 11.03 -4.36 4.65
CA LYS A 97 10.82 -5.81 4.70
C LYS A 97 11.30 -6.43 3.41
N THR A 98 11.90 -7.60 3.54
CA THR A 98 12.46 -8.37 2.42
C THR A 98 11.68 -9.65 2.21
N MET A 99 11.85 -10.24 1.02
CA MET A 99 11.42 -11.60 0.72
C MET A 99 12.27 -12.59 1.54
N HIS A 100 11.62 -13.65 2.02
CA HIS A 100 12.27 -14.71 2.81
C HIS A 100 12.71 -15.89 1.96
N MET A 101 12.16 -16.02 0.75
CA MET A 101 12.43 -17.09 -0.20
C MET A 101 12.12 -16.59 -1.61
N ASP A 102 12.61 -17.31 -2.60
CA ASP A 102 12.35 -17.04 -4.01
C ASP A 102 10.92 -17.46 -4.40
N ILE A 103 10.20 -16.56 -5.05
CA ILE A 103 8.87 -16.83 -5.61
C ILE A 103 8.76 -16.13 -6.97
N GLY A 104 8.89 -16.90 -8.05
CA GLY A 104 8.92 -16.35 -9.41
C GLY A 104 10.00 -15.27 -9.55
N PRO A 105 9.66 -14.04 -9.98
CA PRO A 105 10.62 -12.93 -10.08
C PRO A 105 10.96 -12.28 -8.74
N LEU A 106 10.24 -12.56 -7.65
CA LEU A 106 10.52 -12.02 -6.32
C LEU A 106 11.61 -12.87 -5.65
N LYS A 107 12.84 -12.36 -5.54
CA LYS A 107 13.99 -13.12 -5.01
C LYS A 107 14.23 -12.87 -3.53
N SER A 108 14.71 -13.88 -2.83
CA SER A 108 15.08 -13.82 -1.42
C SER A 108 16.04 -12.66 -1.16
N GLY A 109 15.85 -11.96 -0.04
CA GLY A 109 16.65 -10.79 0.33
C GLY A 109 16.25 -9.49 -0.38
N GLN A 110 15.58 -9.53 -1.53
CA GLN A 110 15.05 -8.31 -2.16
C GLN A 110 13.95 -7.67 -1.31
N TYR A 111 13.84 -6.34 -1.38
CA TYR A 111 12.76 -5.62 -0.71
C TYR A 111 11.41 -6.00 -1.31
N ARG A 112 10.41 -6.21 -0.45
CA ARG A 112 9.02 -6.51 -0.86
C ARG A 112 8.02 -5.43 -0.45
N ILE A 113 8.29 -4.73 0.65
CA ILE A 113 7.44 -3.64 1.13
C ILE A 113 8.22 -2.69 2.02
N PHE A 114 7.98 -1.39 1.85
CA PHE A 114 8.40 -0.35 2.77
C PHE A 114 7.18 0.20 3.51
N LYS A 115 7.19 0.11 4.85
CA LYS A 115 6.13 0.70 5.69
C LYS A 115 6.59 2.06 6.21
N VAL A 116 5.95 3.13 5.76
CA VAL A 116 6.20 4.52 6.14
C VAL A 116 5.30 4.89 7.31
N LYS A 117 5.87 5.37 8.41
CA LYS A 117 5.12 5.76 9.62
C LYS A 117 5.65 7.05 10.19
N LYS A 118 4.81 7.88 10.80
CA LYS A 118 5.30 9.03 11.59
C LYS A 118 6.14 8.54 12.77
N ILE A 119 7.28 9.18 13.01
CA ILE A 119 8.25 8.77 14.05
C ILE A 119 7.61 8.80 15.44
N PHE A 120 7.05 9.94 15.83
CA PHE A 120 6.58 10.16 17.22
C PHE A 120 5.50 9.17 17.66
N PRO A 121 4.37 8.97 16.93
CA PRO A 121 3.40 7.93 17.28
C PRO A 121 3.97 6.50 17.16
N SER A 122 4.93 6.27 16.27
CA SER A 122 5.53 4.94 16.11
C SER A 122 6.47 4.56 17.24
N LEU A 123 7.08 5.51 17.94
CA LEU A 123 7.99 5.27 19.07
C LEU A 123 7.22 5.22 20.40
N MET A 124 6.16 6.01 20.54
CA MET A 124 5.34 6.07 21.76
C MET A 124 4.32 4.93 21.89
N LYS A 125 4.31 3.97 20.95
CA LYS A 125 3.34 2.87 20.91
C LYS A 125 3.32 2.03 22.19
N GLU A 126 4.50 1.80 22.78
CA GLU A 126 4.65 0.97 23.98
C GLU A 126 4.12 1.66 25.25
N PHE A 127 4.13 3.00 25.28
CA PHE A 127 3.72 3.79 26.44
C PHE A 127 2.29 4.33 26.33
N PHE A 128 1.80 4.60 25.11
CA PHE A 128 0.49 5.23 24.90
C PHE A 128 -0.27 4.61 23.72
N SER A 129 -0.92 3.48 23.99
CA SER A 129 -1.71 2.72 22.99
C SER A 129 -2.75 3.58 22.24
N PHE A 130 -3.34 4.59 22.90
CA PHE A 130 -4.35 5.48 22.29
C PHE A 130 -3.79 6.32 21.13
N THR A 131 -2.49 6.63 21.11
CA THR A 131 -1.86 7.42 20.04
C THR A 131 -1.81 6.67 18.70
N TYR A 132 -1.99 5.34 18.73
CA TYR A 132 -1.99 4.49 17.54
C TYR A 132 -3.31 4.55 16.76
N LYS A 133 -4.42 4.90 17.43
CA LYS A 133 -5.77 4.92 16.86
C LYS A 133 -5.92 5.91 15.68
N HIS A 134 -4.95 6.81 15.50
CA HIS A 134 -4.95 7.84 14.46
C HIS A 134 -3.71 7.80 13.57
N MET A 135 -2.93 6.73 13.60
CA MET A 135 -1.68 6.65 12.85
C MET A 135 -1.92 6.13 11.43
N ILE A 136 -1.72 7.01 10.45
CA ILE A 136 -1.67 6.62 9.04
C ILE A 136 -0.36 5.88 8.76
N VAL A 137 -0.47 4.77 8.03
CA VAL A 137 0.67 3.99 7.55
C VAL A 137 0.65 4.04 6.03
N ALA A 138 1.74 4.43 5.37
CA ALA A 138 1.83 4.21 3.94
C ALA A 138 2.57 2.90 3.67
N ASP A 139 1.97 2.05 2.85
CA ASP A 139 2.55 0.82 2.36
C ASP A 139 3.05 1.06 0.93
N ILE A 140 4.35 0.93 0.73
CA ILE A 140 4.98 1.00 -0.59
C ILE A 140 5.37 -0.42 -0.99
N PHE A 141 4.54 -1.05 -1.82
CA PHE A 141 4.79 -2.39 -2.34
C PHE A 141 5.91 -2.35 -3.38
N VAL A 142 6.79 -3.34 -3.34
CA VAL A 142 7.81 -3.52 -4.38
C VAL A 142 7.31 -4.56 -5.37
N LYS A 143 7.27 -4.17 -6.65
CA LYS A 143 6.79 -4.98 -7.76
C LYS A 143 7.94 -5.49 -8.62
N ALA A 144 7.91 -6.77 -8.97
CA ALA A 144 8.87 -7.39 -9.87
C ALA A 144 8.15 -8.00 -11.07
N ASN A 145 8.81 -8.00 -12.23
CA ASN A 145 8.24 -8.51 -13.46
C ASN A 145 8.90 -9.83 -13.87
N ASP A 146 8.12 -10.72 -14.47
CA ASP A 146 8.67 -11.73 -15.38
C ASP A 146 8.42 -11.30 -16.84
N GLU A 147 8.41 -12.25 -17.77
CA GLU A 147 8.11 -12.00 -19.18
C GLU A 147 6.68 -11.49 -19.41
N LYS A 148 5.70 -11.98 -18.65
CA LYS A 148 4.26 -11.78 -18.90
C LYS A 148 3.53 -10.99 -17.82
N HIS A 149 4.05 -10.98 -16.59
CA HIS A 149 3.30 -10.54 -15.42
C HIS A 149 4.12 -9.68 -14.46
N THR A 150 3.41 -8.92 -13.63
CA THR A 150 3.93 -8.16 -12.49
C THR A 150 3.45 -8.78 -11.18
N TYR A 151 4.36 -8.96 -10.23
CA TYR A 151 4.14 -9.65 -8.95
C TYR A 151 4.44 -8.75 -7.76
N TRP A 152 3.70 -8.94 -6.66
CA TRP A 152 4.01 -8.37 -5.35
C TRP A 152 3.45 -9.24 -4.23
N GLN A 153 3.84 -8.94 -2.98
CA GLN A 153 3.31 -9.61 -1.80
C GLN A 153 2.49 -8.65 -0.94
N ALA A 154 1.21 -8.97 -0.71
CA ALA A 154 0.33 -8.30 0.24
C ALA A 154 -0.33 -9.34 1.15
N MET A 155 -0.54 -9.02 2.43
CA MET A 155 -1.16 -9.92 3.42
C MET A 155 -0.64 -11.38 3.42
N ARG A 156 0.66 -11.61 3.18
CA ARG A 156 1.30 -12.93 3.05
C ARG A 156 0.82 -13.77 1.85
N LYS A 157 0.04 -13.17 0.95
CA LYS A 157 -0.32 -13.74 -0.35
C LYS A 157 0.56 -13.14 -1.43
N ILE A 158 0.78 -13.91 -2.49
CA ILE A 158 1.46 -13.43 -3.70
C ILE A 158 0.37 -13.07 -4.68
N LEU A 159 0.51 -11.89 -5.27
CA LEU A 159 -0.45 -11.33 -6.18
C LEU A 159 0.21 -11.10 -7.52
N ARG A 160 -0.58 -11.18 -8.58
CA ARG A 160 -0.11 -11.04 -9.94
C ARG A 160 -1.15 -10.44 -10.86
N VAL A 161 -0.69 -9.58 -11.76
CA VAL A 161 -1.47 -9.14 -12.93
C VAL A 161 -0.60 -9.17 -14.19
N ASP A 162 -1.23 -8.96 -15.34
CA ASP A 162 -0.53 -8.77 -16.61
C ASP A 162 0.46 -7.60 -16.50
N LYS A 163 1.66 -7.77 -17.06
CA LYS A 163 2.74 -6.77 -17.01
C LYS A 163 2.37 -5.46 -17.70
N LYS A 164 1.41 -5.47 -18.63
CA LYS A 164 0.96 -4.26 -19.34
C LYS A 164 0.57 -3.12 -18.39
N TYR A 165 -0.06 -3.44 -17.25
CA TYR A 165 -0.56 -2.43 -16.32
C TYR A 165 0.57 -1.60 -15.67
N TYR A 166 1.79 -2.14 -15.61
CA TYR A 166 2.98 -1.49 -15.03
C TYR A 166 4.09 -1.23 -16.05
N SER A 167 3.85 -1.46 -17.34
CA SER A 167 4.80 -1.15 -18.41
C SER A 167 4.80 0.34 -18.78
N SER A 168 3.73 1.05 -18.41
CA SER A 168 3.56 2.49 -18.53
C SER A 168 2.70 2.98 -17.36
N TYR A 169 2.18 4.20 -17.44
CA TYR A 169 1.25 4.76 -16.48
C TYR A 169 0.23 5.66 -17.17
N GLU A 170 -0.87 5.89 -16.48
CA GLU A 170 -1.76 7.03 -16.72
C GLU A 170 -1.61 8.02 -15.56
N THR A 171 -2.22 9.20 -15.70
CA THR A 171 -2.29 10.19 -14.61
C THR A 171 -3.73 10.46 -14.23
N VAL A 172 -3.94 10.81 -12.95
CA VAL A 172 -5.21 11.33 -12.45
C VAL A 172 -4.96 12.64 -11.71
N GLU A 173 -5.77 13.66 -12.00
CA GLU A 173 -5.73 14.91 -11.24
C GLU A 173 -6.37 14.70 -9.86
N TYR A 174 -5.66 15.09 -8.81
CA TYR A 174 -6.14 15.06 -7.44
C TYR A 174 -5.59 16.25 -6.64
N TYR A 175 -6.47 17.17 -6.22
CA TYR A 175 -6.11 18.42 -5.55
C TYR A 175 -5.04 19.23 -6.33
N GLY A 176 -5.24 19.41 -7.64
CA GLY A 176 -4.33 20.19 -8.51
C GLY A 176 -2.96 19.54 -8.73
N ARG A 177 -2.84 18.23 -8.49
CA ARG A 177 -1.62 17.44 -8.72
C ARG A 177 -1.94 16.28 -9.64
N GLU A 178 -1.05 15.99 -10.56
CA GLU A 178 -1.13 14.77 -11.38
C GLU A 178 -0.47 13.62 -10.64
N LEU A 179 -1.22 12.54 -10.40
CA LEU A 179 -0.76 11.35 -9.71
C LEU A 179 -0.63 10.18 -10.67
N MET A 180 0.50 9.47 -10.64
CA MET A 180 0.73 8.28 -11.45
C MET A 180 -0.15 7.10 -11.00
N ILE A 181 -0.88 6.51 -11.94
CA ILE A 181 -1.72 5.33 -11.73
C ILE A 181 -1.37 4.25 -12.76
N PRO A 182 -1.66 2.96 -12.50
CA PRO A 182 -1.38 1.89 -13.46
C PRO A 182 -2.01 2.20 -14.82
N TYR A 183 -1.31 1.89 -15.91
CA TYR A 183 -1.89 1.98 -17.25
C TYR A 183 -3.10 1.05 -17.35
N ASP A 184 -4.16 1.42 -18.06
CA ASP A 184 -5.43 0.68 -18.10
C ASP A 184 -5.95 0.41 -16.67
N TYR A 185 -5.98 1.47 -15.84
CA TYR A 185 -6.33 1.35 -14.42
C TYR A 185 -7.72 0.72 -14.22
N LYS A 186 -8.65 0.92 -15.15
CA LYS A 186 -9.98 0.29 -15.13
C LYS A 186 -9.86 -1.22 -15.26
N GLY A 187 -9.11 -1.71 -16.25
CA GLY A 187 -8.83 -3.13 -16.42
C GLY A 187 -8.09 -3.72 -15.21
N TYR A 188 -7.11 -2.99 -14.66
CA TYR A 188 -6.40 -3.37 -13.43
C TYR A 188 -7.35 -3.54 -12.23
N LEU A 189 -8.17 -2.51 -11.95
CA LEU A 189 -9.15 -2.55 -10.86
C LEU A 189 -10.21 -3.65 -11.08
N THR A 190 -10.63 -3.90 -12.32
CA THR A 190 -11.54 -5.01 -12.64
C THR A 190 -10.90 -6.36 -12.38
N LYS A 191 -9.62 -6.55 -12.69
CA LYS A 191 -8.90 -7.79 -12.33
C LYS A 191 -8.73 -7.95 -10.83
N LYS A 192 -8.52 -6.86 -10.09
CA LYS A 192 -8.31 -6.87 -8.64
C LYS A 192 -9.59 -7.10 -7.85
N TYR A 193 -10.65 -6.36 -8.18
CA TYR A 193 -11.88 -6.26 -7.39
C TYR A 193 -13.11 -6.86 -8.11
N GLY A 194 -13.08 -7.06 -9.43
CA GLY A 194 -14.28 -7.37 -10.22
C GLY A 194 -15.06 -6.11 -10.57
N ASP A 195 -16.35 -6.08 -10.27
CA ASP A 195 -17.12 -4.85 -10.39
C ASP A 195 -16.80 -3.92 -9.22
N TRP A 196 -15.92 -2.96 -9.46
CA TRP A 196 -15.47 -1.98 -8.48
C TRP A 196 -16.30 -0.69 -8.49
N SER A 197 -17.26 -0.57 -9.42
CA SER A 197 -18.16 0.58 -9.50
C SER A 197 -19.12 0.63 -8.30
N VAL A 198 -19.43 -0.54 -7.73
CA VAL A 198 -20.26 -0.68 -6.53
C VAL A 198 -19.37 -0.72 -5.28
N PRO A 199 -19.59 0.16 -4.28
CA PRO A 199 -18.82 0.12 -3.04
C PRO A 199 -19.07 -1.17 -2.24
N VAL A 200 -18.00 -1.94 -2.01
CA VAL A 200 -17.99 -3.07 -1.08
C VAL A 200 -17.32 -2.62 0.23
N LYS A 201 -18.10 -2.54 1.31
CA LYS A 201 -17.61 -2.04 2.62
C LYS A 201 -16.81 -3.08 3.40
N GLU A 202 -17.15 -4.35 3.23
CA GLU A 202 -16.45 -5.48 3.84
C GLU A 202 -15.65 -6.19 2.75
N TRP A 203 -14.39 -5.82 2.62
CA TRP A 203 -13.47 -6.43 1.64
C TRP A 203 -12.15 -6.76 2.32
N SER A 204 -11.61 -7.94 2.03
CA SER A 204 -10.37 -8.45 2.58
C SER A 204 -9.43 -8.90 1.47
N CYS A 205 -8.25 -8.28 1.42
CA CYS A 205 -7.19 -8.63 0.46
C CYS A 205 -6.75 -10.10 0.56
N SER A 206 -6.97 -10.79 1.67
CA SER A 206 -6.58 -12.20 1.80
C SER A 206 -7.58 -13.21 1.22
N THR A 207 -8.84 -12.81 1.01
CA THR A 207 -9.93 -13.72 0.60
C THR A 207 -10.65 -13.28 -0.67
N ASP A 208 -10.81 -11.97 -0.87
CA ASP A 208 -11.69 -11.43 -1.92
C ASP A 208 -10.89 -10.89 -3.11
N GLU A 209 -9.57 -10.77 -2.98
CA GLU A 209 -8.70 -10.27 -4.02
C GLU A 209 -8.46 -11.32 -5.12
N LYS A 210 -8.93 -10.99 -6.33
CA LYS A 210 -8.95 -11.93 -7.47
C LYS A 210 -7.59 -12.11 -8.16
N THR A 211 -6.56 -11.39 -7.70
CA THR A 211 -5.20 -11.47 -8.23
C THR A 211 -4.28 -12.36 -7.40
N ILE A 212 -4.79 -13.01 -6.34
CA ILE A 212 -4.03 -13.95 -5.52
C ILE A 212 -3.63 -15.17 -6.34
N ILE A 213 -2.40 -15.66 -6.13
CA ILE A 213 -1.94 -16.96 -6.58
C ILE A 213 -2.02 -17.93 -5.39
N ASP A 214 -2.94 -18.90 -5.46
CA ASP A 214 -3.25 -19.79 -4.32
C ASP A 214 -2.08 -20.70 -3.89
N GLU A 215 -1.20 -21.07 -4.83
CA GLU A 215 -0.12 -22.05 -4.60
C GLU A 215 1.29 -21.45 -4.69
N ALA A 216 1.45 -20.13 -4.53
CA ALA A 216 2.74 -19.48 -4.75
C ALA A 216 3.87 -19.82 -3.76
N TYR A 217 3.57 -20.52 -2.66
CA TYR A 217 4.55 -20.92 -1.64
C TYR A 217 4.72 -22.44 -1.53
N LYS A 218 4.11 -23.20 -2.43
CA LYS A 218 4.39 -24.63 -2.58
C LYS A 218 5.68 -24.79 -3.37
#